data_AF-A0A7K0VRT8-F1
#
_entry.id   AF-A0A7K0VRT8-F1
#
_cell.length_a   1.000
_cell.length_b   1.000
_cell.length_c   1.000
_cell.angle_alpha   90.00
_cell.angle_beta   90.00
_cell.angle_gamma   90.00
#
_symmetry.space_group_name_H-M   'P 1'
#
loop_
_entity.id
_entity.type
_entity.pdbx_description
1 polymer ?
#
loop_
_entity_poly.entity_id
_entity_poly.type
_entity_poly.pdbx_seq_one_letter_code
_entity_poly.pdbx_strand_id
1 'polypeptide(L)'
;DLVPKLTSNGVQILGWNEVTDIEREYLMSMFETRIFPVLTPLAVDPAHPFPYISNLALNLAVIALDPRTQEQRFARVKIPPTLPRFLQLPDSNRFVLLEDVVSANLGRLFQGMKIEQCHTFRVSRNADLSVDDEDAEDLLAAVEMELRRRRFGRAVRLEVSNGMSQEVLDLLIDELELEAGDVTVHHAPVGLSALMQLSNLNLPHLRFKPWPALTAGRLAAAEENERSIFSVIRERQLLVHHPHESFISSVEEFVKQSALDPLVQSIKMTLYRTSGDSSIARHLIHAAEMGKQVAVVIELKARFDEARNMSWAKELEYAGVHVTYGLVGLKTHAKCILVVRNDSDKMRRYVHMGTGNYNSTTARIYEDIGFFTCEDAIGSDVTELFNYLTGYGHEPDYQTLLVAPHRLRNSIVDLIDKETTFGVDGRITMKINSISDKTVIEALYRASGAGVQIQIIVRGICCLRAGVDGMSENIRVRSILGRYLEHSRIYRFEHGYENNEPLHLIGSADMMGRNLDGRVEALVPLTHPKHRMWLDKVLGYLVDDEAAHFDLSADNSWVRAGAPGLTVDAQRKLHDWVVQTQVR
;
A
#
# COMPACT_ATOMS: atom_id res chain seq x y z
N ASP A 1 -0.95 -8.82 -26.91
CA ASP A 1 -1.02 -10.09 -26.14
C ASP A 1 -2.34 -10.36 -25.41
N LEU A 2 -2.80 -9.45 -24.54
CA LEU A 2 -3.99 -9.72 -23.70
C LEU A 2 -5.31 -9.76 -24.47
N VAL A 3 -5.52 -8.84 -25.42
CA VAL A 3 -6.79 -8.72 -26.16
C VAL A 3 -7.16 -10.03 -26.87
N PRO A 4 -6.29 -10.67 -27.68
CA PRO A 4 -6.62 -11.97 -28.29
C PRO A 4 -6.98 -13.05 -27.27
N LYS A 5 -6.28 -13.12 -26.13
CA LYS A 5 -6.55 -14.10 -25.06
C LYS A 5 -7.90 -13.88 -24.40
N LEU A 6 -8.28 -12.63 -24.16
CA LEU A 6 -9.61 -12.28 -23.67
C LEU A 6 -10.69 -12.71 -24.67
N THR A 7 -10.49 -12.43 -25.96
CA THR A 7 -11.42 -12.82 -27.03
C THR A 7 -11.63 -14.32 -27.08
N SER A 8 -10.57 -15.13 -27.00
CA SER A 8 -10.67 -16.59 -26.94
C SER A 8 -11.43 -17.11 -25.72
N ASN A 9 -11.56 -16.31 -24.65
CA ASN A 9 -12.34 -16.63 -23.45
C ASN A 9 -13.67 -15.87 -23.40
N GLY A 10 -14.18 -15.40 -24.55
CA GLY A 10 -15.49 -14.78 -24.67
C GLY A 10 -15.59 -13.34 -24.16
N VAL A 11 -14.46 -12.68 -23.86
CA VAL A 11 -14.42 -11.26 -23.48
C VAL A 11 -13.90 -10.43 -24.64
N GLN A 12 -14.69 -9.47 -25.12
CA GLN A 12 -14.32 -8.63 -26.26
C GLN A 12 -14.36 -7.16 -25.90
N ILE A 13 -13.35 -6.41 -26.34
CA ILE A 13 -13.33 -4.95 -26.28
C ILE A 13 -13.44 -4.50 -27.74
N LEU A 14 -14.51 -3.80 -28.05
CA LEU A 14 -14.89 -3.40 -29.40
C LEU A 14 -14.78 -1.89 -29.56
N GLY A 15 -14.32 -1.47 -30.73
CA GLY A 15 -14.46 -0.10 -31.20
C GLY A 15 -15.89 0.19 -31.67
N TRP A 16 -16.22 1.48 -31.76
CA TRP A 16 -17.53 1.95 -32.21
C TRP A 16 -17.97 1.44 -33.60
N ASN A 17 -17.02 1.13 -34.48
CA ASN A 17 -17.30 0.63 -35.82
C ASN A 17 -17.43 -0.89 -35.90
N GLU A 18 -17.15 -1.60 -34.80
CA GLU A 18 -17.19 -3.06 -34.72
C GLU A 18 -18.48 -3.59 -34.06
N VAL A 19 -19.31 -2.69 -33.51
CA VAL A 19 -20.62 -3.06 -32.97
C VAL A 19 -21.65 -3.25 -34.07
N THR A 20 -22.62 -4.12 -33.83
CA THR A 20 -23.78 -4.30 -34.71
C THR A 20 -24.73 -3.11 -34.63
N ASP A 21 -25.62 -2.95 -35.60
CA ASP A 21 -26.60 -1.85 -35.61
C ASP A 21 -27.51 -1.85 -34.36
N ILE A 22 -27.93 -3.03 -33.90
CA ILE A 22 -28.74 -3.18 -32.68
C ILE A 22 -27.95 -2.73 -31.45
N GLU A 23 -26.68 -3.11 -31.35
CA GLU A 23 -25.79 -2.68 -30.25
C GLU A 23 -25.52 -1.19 -30.29
N ARG A 24 -25.41 -0.62 -31.50
CA ARG A 24 -25.27 0.82 -31.70
C ARG A 24 -26.50 1.58 -31.22
N GLU A 25 -27.71 1.13 -31.59
CA GLU A 25 -28.96 1.72 -31.10
C GLU A 25 -29.06 1.66 -29.56
N TYR A 26 -28.66 0.54 -28.96
CA TYR A 26 -28.57 0.41 -27.51
C TYR A 26 -27.61 1.43 -26.88
N LEU A 27 -26.40 1.54 -27.42
CA LEU A 27 -25.40 2.50 -26.93
C LEU A 27 -25.85 3.95 -27.13
N MET A 28 -26.54 4.27 -28.23
CA MET A 28 -27.12 5.59 -28.48
C MET A 28 -28.22 5.92 -27.47
N SER A 29 -29.12 4.97 -27.19
CA SER A 29 -30.15 5.14 -26.16
C SER A 29 -29.53 5.36 -24.77
N MET A 30 -28.50 4.58 -24.42
CA MET A 30 -27.73 4.78 -23.19
C MET A 30 -27.04 6.15 -23.17
N PHE A 31 -26.49 6.58 -24.31
CA PHE A 31 -25.86 7.89 -24.44
C PHE A 31 -26.85 9.00 -24.12
N GLU A 32 -28.00 9.04 -24.79
CA GLU A 32 -29.02 10.08 -24.60
C GLU A 32 -29.59 10.10 -23.18
N THR A 33 -29.88 8.94 -22.60
CA THR A 33 -30.61 8.84 -21.33
C THR A 33 -29.72 8.91 -20.09
N ARG A 34 -28.45 8.51 -20.19
CA ARG A 34 -27.56 8.35 -19.03
C ARG A 34 -26.23 9.09 -19.13
N ILE A 35 -25.66 9.19 -20.33
CA ILE A 35 -24.31 9.76 -20.51
C ILE A 35 -24.40 11.26 -20.82
N PHE A 36 -25.15 11.64 -21.85
CA PHE A 36 -25.32 13.02 -22.32
C PHE A 36 -25.73 14.00 -21.20
N PRO A 37 -26.68 13.69 -20.30
CA PRO A 37 -27.11 14.63 -19.25
C PRO A 37 -26.01 15.01 -18.24
N VAL A 38 -24.94 14.22 -18.13
CA VAL A 38 -23.82 14.47 -17.21
C VAL A 38 -22.57 14.98 -17.93
N LEU A 39 -22.62 15.17 -19.25
CA LEU A 39 -21.54 15.77 -20.01
C LEU A 39 -21.70 17.28 -20.06
N THR A 40 -20.57 17.99 -19.95
CA THR A 40 -20.51 19.43 -20.13
C THR A 40 -19.29 19.75 -21.00
N PRO A 41 -19.49 20.22 -22.24
CA PRO A 41 -18.40 20.68 -23.07
C PRO A 41 -17.91 22.03 -22.54
N LEU A 42 -16.61 22.20 -22.40
CA LEU A 42 -15.97 23.46 -22.02
C LEU A 42 -15.20 23.97 -23.23
N ALA A 43 -15.77 24.94 -23.94
CA ALA A 43 -15.07 25.66 -25.01
C ALA A 43 -13.97 26.55 -24.42
N VAL A 44 -12.89 26.72 -25.18
CA VAL A 44 -11.78 27.62 -24.84
C VAL A 44 -11.70 28.72 -25.89
N ASP A 45 -11.83 29.97 -25.43
CA ASP A 45 -11.80 31.19 -26.24
C ASP A 45 -11.42 32.40 -25.33
N PRO A 46 -11.26 33.64 -25.86
CA PRO A 46 -10.87 34.79 -25.04
C PRO A 46 -11.82 35.13 -23.87
N ALA A 47 -13.09 34.72 -23.95
CA ALA A 47 -14.06 34.87 -22.86
C ALA A 47 -14.09 33.64 -21.92
N HIS A 48 -13.61 32.49 -22.39
CA HIS A 48 -13.58 31.21 -21.67
C HIS A 48 -12.15 30.67 -21.61
N PRO A 49 -11.36 31.01 -20.57
CA PRO A 49 -9.98 30.55 -20.47
C PRO A 49 -9.88 29.03 -20.35
N PHE A 50 -8.70 28.48 -20.59
CA PHE A 50 -8.45 27.05 -20.51
C PHE A 50 -8.89 26.47 -19.16
N PRO A 51 -9.75 25.44 -19.14
CA PRO A 51 -10.37 24.98 -17.91
C PRO A 51 -9.40 24.17 -17.07
N TYR A 52 -9.59 24.22 -15.75
CA TYR A 52 -8.87 23.34 -14.84
C TYR A 52 -9.12 21.85 -15.15
N ILE A 53 -8.03 21.10 -15.38
CA ILE A 53 -8.09 19.64 -15.64
C ILE A 53 -7.85 18.88 -14.34
N SER A 54 -8.87 18.14 -13.87
CA SER A 54 -8.79 17.35 -12.64
C SER A 54 -7.72 16.25 -12.70
N ASN A 55 -7.02 16.02 -11.58
CA ASN A 55 -6.01 14.96 -11.46
C ASN A 55 -6.57 13.59 -11.86
N LEU A 56 -5.82 12.86 -12.69
CA LEU A 56 -6.12 11.53 -13.22
C LEU A 56 -7.45 11.39 -13.97
N ALA A 57 -8.15 12.49 -14.25
CA ALA A 57 -9.38 12.47 -15.03
C ALA A 57 -9.07 12.26 -16.52
N LEU A 58 -9.87 11.41 -17.16
CA LEU A 58 -9.84 11.19 -18.59
C LEU A 58 -10.65 12.29 -19.29
N ASN A 59 -10.13 12.83 -20.39
CA ASN A 59 -10.74 13.93 -21.13
C ASN A 59 -10.61 13.69 -22.63
N LEU A 60 -11.50 14.32 -23.39
CA LEU A 60 -11.39 14.48 -24.83
C LEU A 60 -11.00 15.93 -25.13
N ALA A 61 -9.95 16.09 -25.93
CA ALA A 61 -9.57 17.33 -26.60
C ALA A 61 -10.24 17.35 -27.98
N VAL A 62 -11.17 18.29 -28.17
CA VAL A 62 -12.00 18.37 -29.37
C VAL A 62 -11.68 19.65 -30.12
N ILE A 63 -11.35 19.55 -31.40
CA ILE A 63 -11.29 20.70 -32.30
C ILE A 63 -12.58 20.72 -33.11
N ALA A 64 -13.38 21.76 -32.90
CA ALA A 64 -14.65 21.98 -33.57
C ALA A 64 -14.55 23.22 -34.47
N LEU A 65 -14.83 23.04 -35.76
CA LEU A 65 -14.90 24.10 -36.77
C LEU A 65 -16.33 24.63 -36.85
N ASP A 66 -16.49 25.96 -36.78
CA ASP A 66 -17.75 26.61 -37.15
C ASP A 66 -17.85 26.69 -38.68
N PRO A 67 -18.81 26.00 -39.33
CA PRO A 67 -18.93 26.02 -40.78
C PRO A 67 -19.25 27.41 -41.37
N ARG A 68 -19.80 28.33 -40.56
CA ARG A 68 -20.19 29.68 -41.00
C ARG A 68 -19.03 30.66 -40.98
N THR A 69 -18.21 30.64 -39.93
CA THR A 69 -17.08 31.56 -39.76
C THR A 69 -15.74 30.97 -40.21
N GLN A 70 -15.67 29.65 -40.38
CA GLN A 70 -14.43 28.88 -40.59
C GLN A 70 -13.43 28.98 -39.43
N GLU A 71 -13.89 29.39 -38.24
CA GLU A 71 -13.06 29.40 -37.03
C GLU A 71 -12.99 28.02 -36.39
N GLN A 72 -11.78 27.58 -36.06
CA GLN A 72 -11.55 26.42 -35.21
C GLN A 72 -11.60 26.82 -33.74
N ARG A 73 -12.23 25.98 -32.93
CA ARG A 73 -12.32 26.17 -31.47
C ARG A 73 -11.93 24.90 -30.76
N PHE A 74 -11.06 25.05 -29.77
CA PHE A 74 -10.76 23.97 -28.85
C PHE A 74 -11.89 23.85 -27.82
N ALA A 75 -12.28 22.61 -27.54
CA ALA A 75 -13.17 22.30 -26.44
C ALA A 75 -12.70 21.05 -25.71
N ARG A 76 -12.89 21.07 -24.39
CA ARG A 76 -12.62 19.94 -23.53
C ARG A 76 -13.92 19.28 -23.13
N VAL A 77 -13.98 17.96 -23.23
CA VAL A 77 -15.07 17.14 -22.67
C VAL A 77 -14.50 16.22 -21.59
N LYS A 78 -14.97 16.34 -20.35
CA LYS A 78 -14.56 15.44 -19.26
C LYS A 78 -15.31 14.12 -19.38
N ILE A 79 -14.60 13.00 -19.34
CA ILE A 79 -15.24 11.69 -19.19
C ILE A 79 -15.62 11.48 -17.72
N PRO A 80 -16.91 11.30 -17.38
CA PRO A 80 -17.35 11.22 -15.99
C PRO A 80 -16.85 9.94 -15.30
N PRO A 81 -16.11 10.02 -14.18
CA PRO A 81 -15.64 8.83 -13.47
C PRO A 81 -16.74 8.10 -12.69
N THR A 82 -17.92 8.70 -12.57
CA THR A 82 -19.11 8.10 -11.94
C THR A 82 -19.77 7.04 -12.81
N LEU A 83 -19.42 6.98 -14.11
CA LEU A 83 -19.90 5.99 -15.05
C LEU A 83 -18.84 4.89 -15.26
N PRO A 84 -19.25 3.63 -15.53
CA PRO A 84 -18.32 2.60 -15.94
C PRO A 84 -17.63 3.00 -17.24
N ARG A 85 -16.32 2.75 -17.34
CA ARG A 85 -15.55 3.10 -18.54
C ARG A 85 -15.66 2.00 -19.60
N PHE A 86 -15.73 0.75 -19.18
CA PHE A 86 -16.10 -0.37 -20.05
C PHE A 86 -17.63 -0.54 -20.02
N LEU A 87 -18.31 -0.01 -21.03
CA LEU A 87 -19.76 -0.13 -21.19
C LEU A 87 -20.08 -1.52 -21.72
N GLN A 88 -20.77 -2.33 -20.92
CA GLN A 88 -21.16 -3.69 -21.28
C GLN A 88 -22.36 -3.67 -22.24
N LEU A 89 -22.26 -4.42 -23.33
CA LEU A 89 -23.37 -4.67 -24.25
C LEU A 89 -24.33 -5.73 -23.67
N PRO A 90 -25.63 -5.70 -24.01
CA PRO A 90 -26.64 -6.60 -23.44
C PRO A 90 -26.24 -8.08 -23.56
N ASP A 91 -26.47 -8.83 -22.48
CA ASP A 91 -26.33 -10.29 -22.39
C ASP A 91 -25.00 -10.86 -22.93
N SER A 92 -23.92 -10.08 -22.89
CA SER A 92 -22.62 -10.48 -23.41
C SER A 92 -21.46 -9.92 -22.60
N ASN A 93 -20.28 -10.51 -22.74
CA ASN A 93 -19.02 -9.95 -22.23
C ASN A 93 -18.31 -9.12 -23.32
N ARG A 94 -19.10 -8.35 -24.08
CA ARG A 94 -18.61 -7.41 -25.10
C ARG A 94 -18.70 -6.00 -24.53
N PHE A 95 -17.63 -5.23 -24.66
CA PHE A 95 -17.50 -3.91 -24.04
C PHE A 95 -17.08 -2.87 -25.07
N VAL A 96 -17.60 -1.66 -24.94
CA VAL A 96 -17.14 -0.46 -25.66
C VAL A 96 -16.65 0.56 -24.65
N LEU A 97 -15.58 1.28 -24.97
CA LEU A 97 -15.08 2.33 -24.09
C LEU A 97 -16.04 3.52 -24.06
N LEU A 98 -16.26 4.08 -22.87
CA LEU A 98 -17.13 5.24 -22.67
C LEU A 98 -16.68 6.42 -23.52
N GLU A 99 -15.38 6.69 -23.59
CA GLU A 99 -14.83 7.75 -24.43
C GLU A 99 -15.11 7.54 -25.93
N ASP A 100 -15.18 6.30 -26.42
CA ASP A 100 -15.50 6.03 -27.82
C ASP A 100 -16.97 6.32 -28.13
N VAL A 101 -17.87 5.96 -27.20
CA VAL A 101 -19.30 6.30 -27.31
C VAL A 101 -19.49 7.81 -27.25
N VAL A 102 -18.77 8.53 -26.38
CA VAL A 102 -18.84 10.00 -26.33
C VAL A 102 -18.26 10.62 -27.60
N SER A 103 -17.10 10.14 -28.07
CA SER A 103 -16.43 10.60 -29.29
C SER A 103 -17.34 10.48 -30.53
N ALA A 104 -18.01 9.33 -30.68
CA ALA A 104 -18.93 9.08 -31.79
C ALA A 104 -20.17 9.98 -31.78
N ASN A 105 -20.55 10.53 -30.62
CA ASN A 105 -21.76 11.32 -30.45
C ASN A 105 -21.48 12.81 -30.14
N LEU A 106 -20.25 13.30 -30.36
CA LEU A 106 -19.86 14.69 -30.10
C LEU A 106 -20.73 15.71 -30.84
N GLY A 107 -21.28 15.37 -32.01
CA GLY A 107 -22.20 16.25 -32.74
C GLY A 107 -23.45 16.65 -31.94
N ARG A 108 -23.87 15.86 -30.95
CA ARG A 108 -24.97 16.21 -30.04
C ARG A 108 -24.57 17.29 -29.04
N LEU A 109 -23.30 17.32 -28.63
CA LEU A 109 -22.74 18.32 -27.71
C LEU A 109 -22.39 19.63 -28.43
N PHE A 110 -21.87 19.53 -29.66
CA PHE A 110 -21.43 20.67 -30.45
C PHE A 110 -22.36 20.90 -31.65
N GLN A 111 -23.63 21.23 -31.36
CA GLN A 111 -24.66 21.38 -32.39
C GLN A 111 -24.30 22.49 -33.38
N GLY A 112 -24.36 22.16 -34.68
CA GLY A 112 -24.02 23.08 -35.76
C GLY A 112 -22.52 23.22 -36.05
N MET A 113 -21.65 22.60 -35.26
CA MET A 113 -20.21 22.58 -35.48
C MET A 113 -19.78 21.31 -36.22
N LYS A 114 -18.68 21.39 -36.98
CA LYS A 114 -18.02 20.22 -37.57
C LYS A 114 -16.87 19.78 -36.67
N ILE A 115 -16.90 18.56 -36.17
CA ILE A 115 -15.79 17.99 -35.38
C ILE A 115 -14.67 17.61 -36.36
N GLU A 116 -13.49 18.21 -36.19
CA GLU A 116 -12.31 17.92 -37.02
C GLU A 116 -11.33 16.99 -36.32
N GLN A 117 -11.16 17.16 -35.00
CA GLN A 117 -10.27 16.34 -34.20
C GLN A 117 -10.92 15.97 -32.87
N CYS A 118 -10.64 14.77 -32.39
CA CYS A 118 -11.04 14.30 -31.06
C CYS A 118 -9.95 13.36 -30.55
N HIS A 119 -9.26 13.78 -29.48
CA HIS A 119 -8.12 13.04 -28.92
C HIS A 119 -8.29 12.82 -27.44
N THR A 120 -7.92 11.63 -26.96
CA THR A 120 -8.01 11.31 -25.53
C THR A 120 -6.76 11.76 -24.80
N PHE A 121 -6.92 12.42 -23.66
CA PHE A 121 -5.81 12.79 -22.80
C PHE A 121 -6.14 12.70 -21.32
N ARG A 122 -5.10 12.58 -20.50
CA ARG A 122 -5.20 12.48 -19.04
C ARG A 122 -4.01 13.19 -18.40
N VAL A 123 -4.29 13.95 -17.35
CA VAL A 123 -3.27 14.72 -16.62
C VAL A 123 -3.03 14.08 -15.26
N SER A 124 -1.77 13.88 -14.91
CA SER A 124 -1.37 13.59 -13.52
C SER A 124 -0.85 14.87 -12.88
N ARG A 125 -1.27 15.11 -11.64
CA ARG A 125 -0.89 16.28 -10.84
C ARG A 125 -0.17 15.85 -9.59
N ASN A 126 0.72 16.72 -9.10
CA ASN A 126 1.36 16.52 -7.81
C ASN A 126 0.28 16.42 -6.73
N ALA A 127 0.42 15.43 -5.87
CA ALA A 127 -0.52 15.10 -4.82
C ALA A 127 0.17 15.08 -3.44
N ASP A 128 1.36 15.65 -3.30
CA ASP A 128 1.95 15.83 -1.98
C ASP A 128 1.21 16.91 -1.18
N LEU A 129 0.94 16.61 0.08
CA LEU A 129 0.40 17.54 1.07
C LEU A 129 1.57 18.18 1.81
N SER A 130 1.86 19.45 1.52
CA SER A 130 2.76 20.27 2.33
C SER A 130 1.92 21.03 3.35
N VAL A 131 1.51 20.35 4.42
CA VAL A 131 0.96 21.02 5.61
C VAL A 131 2.15 21.36 6.51
N ASP A 132 2.30 22.64 6.82
CA ASP A 132 3.22 23.10 7.85
C ASP A 132 2.58 22.78 9.21
N ASP A 133 3.13 21.77 9.90
CA ASP A 133 2.60 21.32 11.18
C ASP A 133 3.10 22.16 12.35
N GLU A 134 4.19 22.91 12.15
CA GLU A 134 4.86 23.64 13.23
C GLU A 134 4.07 24.88 13.66
N ASP A 135 3.33 25.50 12.73
CA ASP A 135 2.58 26.74 12.95
C ASP A 135 1.05 26.55 13.07
N ALA A 136 0.53 25.32 13.00
CA ALA A 136 -0.90 25.05 12.99
C ALA A 136 -1.48 24.84 14.41
N GLU A 137 -2.32 25.77 14.89
CA GLU A 137 -3.07 25.60 16.16
C GLU A 137 -4.07 24.43 16.11
N ASP A 138 -4.61 24.12 14.93
CA ASP A 138 -5.49 22.97 14.68
C ASP A 138 -5.03 22.22 13.41
N LEU A 139 -4.30 21.13 13.62
CA LEU A 139 -3.80 20.27 12.56
C LEU A 139 -4.93 19.65 11.71
N LEU A 140 -6.07 19.33 12.32
CA LEU A 140 -7.20 18.74 11.61
C LEU A 140 -7.80 19.74 10.61
N ALA A 141 -8.00 20.98 11.06
CA ALA A 141 -8.48 22.07 10.19
C ALA A 141 -7.47 22.42 9.08
N ALA A 142 -6.16 22.43 9.40
CA ALA A 142 -5.11 22.67 8.43
C ALA A 142 -5.07 21.59 7.33
N VAL A 143 -5.16 20.31 7.72
CA VAL A 143 -5.25 19.18 6.78
C VAL A 143 -6.52 19.28 5.93
N GLU A 144 -7.67 19.67 6.50
CA GLU A 144 -8.91 19.85 5.74
C GLU A 144 -8.77 20.94 4.67
N MET A 145 -8.16 22.08 5.01
CA MET A 145 -7.91 23.17 4.07
C MET A 145 -6.94 22.73 2.96
N GLU A 146 -5.86 22.05 3.31
CA GLU A 146 -4.85 21.62 2.34
C GLU A 146 -5.39 20.51 1.43
N LEU A 147 -6.27 19.63 1.91
CA LEU A 147 -6.97 18.66 1.05
C LEU A 147 -7.85 19.35 0.00
N ARG A 148 -8.45 20.50 0.33
CA ARG A 148 -9.18 21.31 -0.66
C ARG A 148 -8.23 21.94 -1.68
N ARG A 149 -7.06 22.43 -1.26
CA ARG A 149 -6.02 23.02 -2.14
C ARG A 149 -5.34 21.99 -3.03
N ARG A 150 -5.03 20.80 -2.51
CA ARG A 150 -4.43 19.65 -3.23
C ARG A 150 -5.20 19.29 -4.50
N ARG A 151 -6.51 19.52 -4.52
CA ARG A 151 -7.33 19.36 -5.73
C ARG A 151 -6.86 20.20 -6.90
N PHE A 152 -5.99 21.18 -6.70
CA PHE A 152 -5.44 22.12 -7.70
C PHE A 152 -3.91 22.05 -7.84
N GLY A 153 -3.27 20.96 -7.39
CA GLY A 153 -1.81 20.79 -7.52
C GLY A 153 -1.32 20.92 -8.98
N ARG A 154 -0.06 21.32 -9.18
CA ARG A 154 0.54 21.48 -10.52
C ARG A 154 0.52 20.20 -11.34
N ALA A 155 0.38 20.32 -12.66
CA ALA A 155 0.52 19.20 -13.58
C ALA A 155 1.97 18.72 -13.57
N VAL A 156 2.16 17.40 -13.67
CA VAL A 156 3.50 16.77 -13.68
C VAL A 156 3.63 15.68 -14.75
N ARG A 157 2.52 15.32 -15.41
CA ARG A 157 2.54 14.38 -16.53
C ARG A 157 1.30 14.55 -17.38
N LEU A 158 1.49 14.52 -18.69
CA LEU A 158 0.43 14.43 -19.69
C LEU A 158 0.49 13.06 -20.37
N GLU A 159 -0.61 12.31 -20.33
CA GLU A 159 -0.79 11.08 -21.10
C GLU A 159 -1.72 11.39 -22.28
N VAL A 160 -1.31 11.06 -23.50
CA VAL A 160 -2.10 11.29 -24.72
C VAL A 160 -2.25 10.03 -25.55
N SER A 161 -3.36 9.92 -26.28
CA SER A 161 -3.54 8.87 -27.28
C SER A 161 -2.60 9.09 -28.46
N ASN A 162 -2.07 8.00 -29.00
CA ASN A 162 -1.34 8.03 -30.26
C ASN A 162 -2.23 8.58 -31.39
N GLY A 163 -1.68 9.46 -32.22
CA GLY A 163 -2.41 10.14 -33.28
C GLY A 163 -2.96 11.53 -32.92
N MET A 164 -2.73 12.01 -31.70
CA MET A 164 -2.93 13.41 -31.36
C MET A 164 -2.08 14.31 -32.28
N SER A 165 -2.68 15.35 -32.83
CA SER A 165 -1.96 16.31 -33.68
C SER A 165 -0.96 17.12 -32.84
N GLN A 166 0.14 17.53 -33.48
CA GLN A 166 1.16 18.34 -32.80
C GLN A 166 0.58 19.66 -32.29
N GLU A 167 -0.32 20.28 -33.06
CA GLU A 167 -1.03 21.51 -32.68
C GLU A 167 -1.80 21.37 -31.36
N VAL A 168 -2.60 20.31 -31.22
CA VAL A 168 -3.37 20.06 -29.99
C VAL A 168 -2.44 19.71 -28.83
N LEU A 169 -1.35 18.98 -29.11
CA LEU A 169 -0.38 18.61 -28.10
C LEU A 169 0.36 19.83 -27.55
N ASP A 170 0.85 20.72 -28.43
CA ASP A 170 1.55 21.95 -28.04
C ASP A 170 0.64 22.85 -27.20
N LEU A 171 -0.63 23.02 -27.61
CA LEU A 171 -1.63 23.74 -26.82
C LEU A 171 -1.78 23.15 -25.40
N LEU A 172 -1.87 21.82 -25.29
CA LEU A 172 -2.01 21.18 -23.97
C LEU A 172 -0.73 21.31 -23.12
N ILE A 173 0.46 21.27 -23.74
CA ILE A 173 1.73 21.44 -23.04
C ILE A 173 1.83 22.86 -22.48
N ASP A 174 1.55 23.86 -23.30
CA ASP A 174 1.63 25.27 -22.93
C ASP A 174 0.62 25.61 -21.82
N GLU A 175 -0.66 25.25 -22.00
CA GLU A 175 -1.74 25.55 -21.05
C GLU A 175 -1.61 24.80 -19.72
N LEU A 176 -0.90 23.67 -19.70
CA LEU A 176 -0.65 22.90 -18.48
C LEU A 176 0.70 23.22 -17.83
N GLU A 177 1.49 24.14 -18.40
CA GLU A 177 2.85 24.49 -17.96
C GLU A 177 3.75 23.25 -17.85
N LEU A 178 3.73 22.38 -18.86
CA LEU A 178 4.50 21.14 -18.91
C LEU A 178 5.70 21.26 -19.86
N GLU A 179 6.66 20.35 -19.71
CA GLU A 179 7.73 20.17 -20.69
C GLU A 179 7.47 18.95 -21.59
N ALA A 180 8.13 18.90 -22.75
CA ALA A 180 8.01 17.76 -23.66
C ALA A 180 8.39 16.41 -23.00
N GLY A 181 9.30 16.43 -22.02
CA GLY A 181 9.69 15.26 -21.23
C GLY A 181 8.60 14.72 -20.30
N ASP A 182 7.58 15.53 -19.99
CA ASP A 182 6.45 15.16 -19.13
C ASP A 182 5.32 14.47 -19.93
N VAL A 183 5.46 14.37 -21.24
CA VAL A 183 4.45 13.80 -22.14
C VAL A 183 4.72 12.31 -22.39
N THR A 184 3.68 11.50 -22.27
CA THR A 184 3.70 10.08 -22.61
C THR A 184 2.63 9.77 -23.65
N VAL A 185 3.05 9.20 -24.78
CA VAL A 185 2.16 8.84 -25.90
C VAL A 185 1.82 7.35 -25.81
N HIS A 186 0.53 7.03 -25.88
CA HIS A 186 0.03 5.66 -25.69
C HIS A 186 -0.65 5.12 -26.95
N HIS A 187 -0.19 3.98 -27.45
CA HIS A 187 -0.87 3.23 -28.52
C HIS A 187 -2.10 2.45 -28.01
N ALA A 188 -2.16 2.18 -26.70
CA ALA A 188 -3.31 1.61 -26.03
C ALA A 188 -4.19 2.72 -25.42
N PRO A 189 -5.43 2.43 -24.99
CA PRO A 189 -6.27 3.40 -24.30
C PRO A 189 -5.55 4.00 -23.09
N VAL A 190 -5.54 5.33 -22.98
CA VAL A 190 -4.92 6.08 -21.87
C VAL A 190 -5.55 5.68 -20.53
N GLY A 191 -4.80 5.61 -19.44
CA GLY A 191 -5.37 5.34 -18.12
C GLY A 191 -5.89 3.90 -17.92
N LEU A 192 -5.03 2.91 -18.14
CA LEU A 192 -5.33 1.48 -18.05
C LEU A 192 -5.79 0.97 -16.66
N SER A 193 -5.85 1.82 -15.64
CA SER A 193 -6.47 1.47 -14.34
C SER A 193 -7.92 1.01 -14.48
N ALA A 194 -8.60 1.40 -15.56
CA ALA A 194 -9.95 0.94 -15.87
C ALA A 194 -10.03 -0.57 -16.16
N LEU A 195 -8.92 -1.23 -16.51
CA LEU A 195 -8.89 -2.70 -16.69
C LEU A 195 -9.31 -3.46 -15.43
N MET A 196 -9.27 -2.81 -14.26
CA MET A 196 -9.83 -3.37 -13.02
C MET A 196 -11.33 -3.70 -13.13
N GLN A 197 -12.08 -3.01 -14.00
CA GLN A 197 -13.48 -3.32 -14.29
C GLN A 197 -13.61 -4.70 -14.95
N LEU A 198 -12.75 -4.98 -15.96
CA LEU A 198 -12.70 -6.29 -16.61
C LEU A 198 -12.17 -7.36 -15.65
N SER A 199 -11.19 -7.01 -14.81
CA SER A 199 -10.72 -7.88 -13.75
C SER A 199 -11.73 -8.05 -12.61
N ASN A 200 -12.98 -7.61 -12.71
CA ASN A 200 -14.04 -7.92 -11.75
C ASN A 200 -15.13 -8.83 -12.36
N LEU A 201 -15.00 -9.23 -13.62
CA LEU A 201 -15.92 -10.17 -14.26
C LEU A 201 -15.94 -11.52 -13.55
N ASN A 202 -17.12 -12.12 -13.43
CA ASN A 202 -17.32 -13.43 -12.84
C ASN A 202 -16.96 -14.54 -13.84
N LEU A 203 -15.67 -14.70 -14.10
CA LEU A 203 -15.10 -15.75 -14.96
C LEU A 203 -14.12 -16.59 -14.12
N PRO A 204 -14.61 -17.54 -13.28
CA PRO A 204 -13.77 -18.25 -12.31
C PRO A 204 -12.59 -18.99 -12.92
N HIS A 205 -12.74 -19.50 -14.15
CA HIS A 205 -11.67 -20.19 -14.88
C HIS A 205 -10.50 -19.28 -15.29
N LEU A 206 -10.69 -17.95 -15.27
CA LEU A 206 -9.65 -16.94 -15.51
C LEU A 206 -9.08 -16.37 -14.20
N ARG A 207 -9.47 -16.90 -13.05
CA ARG A 207 -9.02 -16.44 -11.73
C ARG A 207 -8.00 -17.38 -11.13
N PHE A 208 -7.14 -16.83 -10.29
CA PHE A 208 -6.36 -17.64 -9.36
C PHE A 208 -7.31 -18.44 -8.47
N LYS A 209 -7.03 -19.74 -8.30
CA LYS A 209 -7.72 -20.55 -7.29
C LYS A 209 -7.54 -19.89 -5.91
N PRO A 210 -8.62 -19.63 -5.15
CA PRO A 210 -8.51 -19.04 -3.82
C PRO A 210 -7.56 -19.82 -2.92
N TRP A 211 -6.75 -19.09 -2.15
CA TRP A 211 -5.96 -19.63 -1.04
C TRP A 211 -6.65 -19.11 0.22
N PRO A 212 -7.53 -19.91 0.85
CA PRO A 212 -8.29 -19.46 2.00
C PRO A 212 -7.36 -19.23 3.18
N ALA A 213 -7.55 -18.10 3.87
CA ALA A 213 -6.86 -17.85 5.12
C ALA A 213 -7.38 -18.82 6.19
N LEU A 214 -6.48 -19.35 7.03
CA LEU A 214 -6.84 -20.22 8.15
C LEU A 214 -6.81 -19.46 9.46
N THR A 215 -7.63 -19.85 10.42
CA THR A 215 -7.41 -19.45 11.81
C THR A 215 -6.15 -20.16 12.31
N ALA A 216 -5.23 -19.41 12.93
CA ALA A 216 -4.01 -20.00 13.51
C ALA A 216 -4.39 -21.12 14.50
N GLY A 217 -3.74 -22.28 14.46
CA GLY A 217 -4.16 -23.49 15.16
C GLY A 217 -4.34 -23.30 16.67
N ARG A 218 -3.48 -22.48 17.31
CA ARG A 218 -3.64 -22.12 18.73
C ARG A 218 -4.86 -21.26 19.02
N LEU A 219 -5.27 -20.40 18.07
CA LEU A 219 -6.47 -19.58 18.19
C LEU A 219 -7.72 -20.42 17.90
N ALA A 220 -7.66 -21.32 16.92
CA ALA A 220 -8.74 -22.26 16.63
C ALA A 220 -9.00 -23.19 17.83
N ALA A 221 -7.95 -23.79 18.40
CA ALA A 221 -8.08 -24.60 19.61
C ALA A 221 -8.59 -23.79 20.81
N ALA A 222 -8.23 -22.50 20.91
CA ALA A 222 -8.75 -21.65 21.97
C ALA A 222 -10.25 -21.38 21.79
N GLU A 223 -10.68 -21.06 20.57
CA GLU A 223 -12.09 -20.86 20.22
C GLU A 223 -12.93 -22.12 20.52
N GLU A 224 -12.46 -23.30 20.13
CA GLU A 224 -13.12 -24.60 20.40
C GLU A 224 -13.27 -24.90 21.89
N ASN A 225 -12.32 -24.43 22.72
CA ASN A 225 -12.31 -24.64 24.16
C ASN A 225 -12.84 -23.42 24.94
N GLU A 226 -13.48 -22.46 24.27
CA GLU A 226 -14.03 -21.22 24.85
C GLU A 226 -12.99 -20.40 25.65
N ARG A 227 -11.73 -20.47 25.22
CA ARG A 227 -10.61 -19.78 25.85
C ARG A 227 -10.37 -18.43 25.19
N SER A 228 -10.18 -17.40 26.02
CA SER A 228 -9.81 -16.06 25.54
C SER A 228 -8.46 -16.03 24.84
N ILE A 229 -8.30 -15.12 23.87
CA ILE A 229 -7.02 -14.87 23.19
C ILE A 229 -5.92 -14.44 24.17
N PHE A 230 -6.27 -13.74 25.26
CA PHE A 230 -5.34 -13.38 26.33
C PHE A 230 -4.72 -14.61 26.99
N SER A 231 -5.50 -15.68 27.18
CA SER A 231 -4.96 -16.94 27.74
C SER A 231 -3.94 -17.57 26.80
N VAL A 232 -4.16 -17.51 25.49
CA VAL A 232 -3.23 -18.02 24.48
C VAL A 232 -1.92 -17.25 24.51
N ILE A 233 -1.99 -15.91 24.51
CA ILE A 233 -0.80 -15.05 24.55
C ILE A 233 -0.01 -15.27 25.84
N ARG A 234 -0.70 -15.47 26.97
CA ARG A 234 -0.08 -15.68 28.29
C ARG A 234 0.67 -17.00 28.41
N GLU A 235 0.13 -18.07 27.84
CA GLU A 235 0.83 -19.36 27.82
C GLU A 235 2.13 -19.27 27.03
N ARG A 236 2.10 -18.56 25.90
CA ARG A 236 3.24 -18.35 25.02
C ARG A 236 2.89 -17.27 24.01
N GLN A 237 3.89 -16.44 23.70
CA GLN A 237 3.87 -15.54 22.54
C GLN A 237 3.26 -16.20 21.30
N LEU A 238 2.57 -15.41 20.48
CA LEU A 238 1.90 -15.86 19.26
C LEU A 238 2.43 -15.07 18.06
N LEU A 239 2.77 -15.79 16.99
CA LEU A 239 3.13 -15.22 15.70
C LEU A 239 2.07 -15.63 14.69
N VAL A 240 1.59 -14.68 13.88
CA VAL A 240 0.65 -14.92 12.78
C VAL A 240 1.21 -14.34 11.48
N HIS A 241 0.91 -15.01 10.36
CA HIS A 241 1.43 -14.69 9.05
C HIS A 241 0.29 -14.48 8.04
N HIS A 242 -0.07 -13.22 7.81
CA HIS A 242 -1.09 -12.82 6.86
C HIS A 242 -0.53 -12.82 5.43
N PRO A 243 -1.33 -13.11 4.38
CA PRO A 243 -2.74 -13.47 4.41
C PRO A 243 -2.98 -14.99 4.61
N HIS A 244 -1.93 -15.78 4.86
CA HIS A 244 -2.06 -17.23 5.02
C HIS A 244 -2.88 -17.60 6.25
N GLU A 245 -2.69 -16.84 7.33
CA GLU A 245 -3.50 -16.85 8.53
C GLU A 245 -4.42 -15.63 8.57
N SER A 246 -5.63 -15.83 9.11
CA SER A 246 -6.70 -14.85 9.10
C SER A 246 -6.43 -13.69 10.05
N PHE A 247 -6.44 -12.46 9.50
CA PHE A 247 -6.41 -11.22 10.28
C PHE A 247 -7.63 -11.06 11.18
N ILE A 248 -8.80 -11.52 10.71
CA ILE A 248 -10.08 -11.38 11.41
C ILE A 248 -10.06 -12.20 12.70
N SER A 249 -9.69 -13.48 12.63
CA SER A 249 -9.67 -14.36 13.80
C SER A 249 -8.41 -14.20 14.67
N SER A 250 -7.55 -13.21 14.39
CA SER A 250 -6.35 -12.91 15.17
C SER A 250 -6.34 -11.47 15.70
N VAL A 251 -5.90 -10.51 14.89
CA VAL A 251 -5.72 -9.11 15.29
C VAL A 251 -7.05 -8.42 15.56
N GLU A 252 -8.04 -8.61 14.69
CA GLU A 252 -9.37 -8.02 14.88
C GLU A 252 -10.08 -8.63 16.09
N GLU A 253 -10.02 -9.97 16.24
CA GLU A 253 -10.54 -10.66 17.43
C GLU A 253 -9.82 -10.22 18.71
N PHE A 254 -8.52 -9.93 18.68
CA PHE A 254 -7.80 -9.36 19.82
C PHE A 254 -8.38 -8.00 20.25
N VAL A 255 -8.63 -7.09 19.30
CA VAL A 255 -9.24 -5.79 19.59
C VAL A 255 -10.68 -5.97 20.08
N LYS A 256 -11.46 -6.85 19.46
CA LYS A 256 -12.84 -7.15 19.83
C LYS A 256 -12.94 -7.71 21.25
N GLN A 257 -12.15 -8.72 21.61
CA GLN A 257 -12.13 -9.25 22.98
C GLN A 257 -11.65 -8.21 23.98
N SER A 258 -10.69 -7.35 23.60
CA SER A 258 -10.24 -6.24 24.45
C SER A 258 -11.35 -5.23 24.73
N ALA A 259 -12.20 -4.95 23.74
CA ALA A 259 -13.34 -4.04 23.89
C ALA A 259 -14.44 -4.62 24.78
N LEU A 260 -14.67 -5.94 24.75
CA LEU A 260 -15.75 -6.61 25.47
C LEU A 260 -15.36 -7.05 26.88
N ASP A 261 -14.09 -7.34 27.14
CA ASP A 261 -13.64 -7.90 28.41
C ASP A 261 -13.70 -6.87 29.56
N PRO A 262 -14.45 -7.13 30.65
CA PRO A 262 -14.56 -6.19 31.78
C PRO A 262 -13.25 -6.03 32.58
N LEU A 263 -12.29 -6.95 32.45
CA LEU A 263 -11.00 -6.86 33.12
C LEU A 263 -10.03 -5.90 32.42
N VAL A 264 -10.29 -5.55 31.15
CA VAL A 264 -9.46 -4.60 30.41
C VAL A 264 -9.67 -3.18 30.91
N GLN A 265 -8.59 -2.54 31.30
CA GLN A 265 -8.57 -1.18 31.85
C GLN A 265 -8.31 -0.14 30.76
N SER A 266 -7.40 -0.44 29.82
CA SER A 266 -7.04 0.49 28.76
C SER A 266 -6.63 -0.17 27.45
N ILE A 267 -6.88 0.51 26.34
CA ILE A 267 -6.44 0.13 24.99
C ILE A 267 -5.73 1.33 24.36
N LYS A 268 -4.48 1.15 23.95
CA LYS A 268 -3.73 2.12 23.14
C LYS A 268 -3.42 1.54 21.77
N MET A 269 -3.65 2.28 20.69
CA MET A 269 -3.48 1.77 19.32
C MET A 269 -2.99 2.84 18.35
N THR A 270 -2.09 2.47 17.44
CA THR A 270 -1.71 3.30 16.29
C THR A 270 -2.62 3.00 15.09
N LEU A 271 -3.30 4.00 14.52
CA LEU A 271 -4.11 3.91 13.31
C LEU A 271 -3.49 4.71 12.16
N TYR A 272 -2.71 4.04 11.31
CA TYR A 272 -2.11 4.66 10.12
C TYR A 272 -3.10 4.78 8.95
N ARG A 273 -3.93 3.75 8.73
CA ARG A 273 -4.93 3.67 7.65
C ARG A 273 -6.13 2.86 8.13
N THR A 274 -7.31 3.47 8.16
CA THR A 274 -8.57 2.78 8.42
C THR A 274 -9.26 2.37 7.12
N SER A 275 -9.82 1.16 7.06
CA SER A 275 -10.76 0.80 5.99
C SER A 275 -12.01 1.69 6.04
N GLY A 276 -12.72 1.84 4.91
CA GLY A 276 -13.97 2.61 4.86
C GLY A 276 -15.10 2.05 5.75
N ASP A 277 -14.93 0.81 6.22
CA ASP A 277 -15.81 0.10 7.13
C ASP A 277 -14.96 -0.56 8.23
N SER A 278 -14.33 0.25 9.09
CA SER A 278 -13.36 -0.24 10.09
C SER A 278 -14.07 -0.85 11.30
N SER A 279 -14.20 -2.18 11.33
CA SER A 279 -14.63 -2.93 12.52
C SER A 279 -13.78 -2.62 13.74
N ILE A 280 -12.47 -2.43 13.56
CA ILE A 280 -11.53 -2.01 14.61
C ILE A 280 -11.96 -0.70 15.25
N ALA A 281 -12.24 0.35 14.46
CA ALA A 281 -12.67 1.63 15.01
C ALA A 281 -13.97 1.50 15.82
N ARG A 282 -14.92 0.67 15.37
CA ARG A 282 -16.15 0.39 16.13
C ARG A 282 -15.88 -0.33 17.45
N HIS A 283 -14.96 -1.29 17.48
CA HIS A 283 -14.58 -1.95 18.73
C HIS A 283 -13.93 -0.97 19.71
N LEU A 284 -13.12 -0.02 19.23
CA LEU A 284 -12.52 1.02 20.07
C LEU A 284 -13.57 2.01 20.61
N ILE A 285 -14.54 2.43 19.78
CA ILE A 285 -15.70 3.22 20.21
C ILE A 285 -16.45 2.49 21.32
N HIS A 286 -16.79 1.22 21.09
CA HIS A 286 -17.50 0.41 22.08
C HIS A 286 -16.71 0.25 23.39
N ALA A 287 -15.40 0.08 23.31
CA ALA A 287 -14.54 0.01 24.49
C ALA A 287 -14.62 1.29 25.34
N ALA A 288 -14.60 2.47 24.70
CA ALA A 288 -14.73 3.75 25.36
C ALA A 288 -16.13 3.95 25.98
N GLU A 289 -17.19 3.57 25.27
CA GLU A 289 -18.57 3.58 25.79
C GLU A 289 -18.74 2.69 27.03
N MET A 290 -17.98 1.60 27.11
CA MET A 290 -17.91 0.70 28.28
C MET A 290 -17.01 1.23 29.41
N GLY A 291 -16.52 2.46 29.31
CA GLY A 291 -15.72 3.14 30.34
C GLY A 291 -14.24 2.77 30.37
N LYS A 292 -13.73 2.06 29.36
CA LYS A 292 -12.30 1.75 29.25
C LYS A 292 -11.53 2.99 28.79
N GLN A 293 -10.28 3.15 29.25
CA GLN A 293 -9.42 4.21 28.74
C GLN A 293 -8.90 3.84 27.34
N VAL A 294 -9.39 4.51 26.31
CA VAL A 294 -8.96 4.26 24.93
C VAL A 294 -8.16 5.45 24.41
N ALA A 295 -6.95 5.20 23.91
CA ALA A 295 -6.11 6.22 23.28
C ALA A 295 -5.66 5.76 21.88
N VAL A 296 -5.77 6.63 20.90
CA VAL A 296 -5.50 6.28 19.51
C VAL A 296 -4.63 7.34 18.84
N VAL A 297 -3.55 6.90 18.21
CA VAL A 297 -2.66 7.76 17.42
C VAL A 297 -3.05 7.64 15.94
N ILE A 298 -3.62 8.69 15.36
CA ILE A 298 -4.10 8.71 13.97
C ILE A 298 -3.13 9.52 13.09
N GLU A 299 -2.62 8.89 12.03
CA GLU A 299 -1.84 9.62 11.03
C GLU A 299 -2.75 10.31 10.02
N LEU A 300 -2.95 11.63 10.16
CA LEU A 300 -3.80 12.40 9.23
C LEU A 300 -3.17 12.58 7.84
N LYS A 301 -1.83 12.55 7.70
CA LYS A 301 -1.12 12.71 6.42
C LYS A 301 -0.87 11.38 5.71
N ALA A 302 -1.63 10.34 6.05
CA ALA A 302 -1.59 9.06 5.35
C ALA A 302 -2.09 9.25 3.92
N ARG A 303 -1.16 9.16 2.95
CA ARG A 303 -1.46 9.42 1.53
C ARG A 303 -2.68 8.65 1.05
N PHE A 304 -3.68 9.40 0.56
CA PHE A 304 -4.96 8.95 -0.03
C PHE A 304 -6.02 8.44 0.94
N ASP A 305 -5.74 8.39 2.24
CA ASP A 305 -6.69 7.98 3.28
C ASP A 305 -7.09 9.15 4.19
N GLU A 306 -6.63 10.37 3.91
CA GLU A 306 -6.72 11.54 4.81
C GLU A 306 -8.18 11.87 5.14
N ALA A 307 -9.06 11.95 4.14
CA ALA A 307 -10.49 12.22 4.34
C ALA A 307 -11.20 11.17 5.23
N ARG A 308 -10.77 9.91 5.16
CA ARG A 308 -11.35 8.83 5.97
C ARG A 308 -10.83 8.85 7.39
N ASN A 309 -9.51 9.04 7.55
CA ASN A 309 -8.89 9.18 8.86
C ASN A 309 -9.49 10.37 9.61
N MET A 310 -9.80 11.48 8.93
CA MET A 310 -10.51 12.63 9.54
C MET A 310 -11.93 12.28 10.02
N SER A 311 -12.70 11.49 9.24
CA SER A 311 -14.04 11.06 9.66
C SER A 311 -13.99 10.20 10.91
N TRP A 312 -13.09 9.20 10.92
CA TRP A 312 -12.91 8.32 12.08
C TRP A 312 -12.35 9.02 13.30
N ALA A 313 -11.44 9.99 13.13
CA ALA A 313 -10.94 10.80 14.24
C ALA A 313 -12.10 11.48 14.98
N LYS A 314 -13.00 12.14 14.25
CA LYS A 314 -14.19 12.78 14.82
C LYS A 314 -15.10 11.77 15.52
N GLU A 315 -15.41 10.64 14.89
CA GLU A 315 -16.26 9.61 15.51
C GLU A 315 -15.67 9.02 16.80
N LEU A 316 -14.35 8.79 16.83
CA LEU A 316 -13.63 8.31 18.01
C LEU A 316 -13.65 9.36 19.13
N GLU A 317 -13.35 10.62 18.81
CA GLU A 317 -13.41 11.74 19.78
C GLU A 317 -14.81 11.88 20.40
N TYR A 318 -15.88 11.81 19.58
CA TYR A 318 -17.26 11.87 20.06
C TYR A 318 -17.60 10.73 21.03
N ALA A 319 -16.99 9.55 20.87
CA ALA A 319 -17.17 8.41 21.75
C ALA A 319 -16.33 8.49 23.05
N GLY A 320 -15.53 9.54 23.24
CA GLY A 320 -14.66 9.72 24.41
C GLY A 320 -13.29 9.05 24.29
N VAL A 321 -12.89 8.63 23.10
CA VAL A 321 -11.52 8.15 22.83
C VAL A 321 -10.55 9.33 22.85
N HIS A 322 -9.39 9.16 23.50
CA HIS A 322 -8.31 10.13 23.43
C HIS A 322 -7.57 10.00 22.09
N VAL A 323 -7.96 10.82 21.12
CA VAL A 323 -7.33 10.87 19.80
C VAL A 323 -6.14 11.84 19.83
N THR A 324 -4.99 11.38 19.33
CA THR A 324 -3.81 12.21 19.07
C THR A 324 -3.34 12.02 17.63
N TYR A 325 -2.67 13.02 17.08
CA TYR A 325 -2.18 13.01 15.70
C TYR A 325 -0.70 12.68 15.57
N GLY A 326 -0.07 12.20 16.67
CA GLY A 326 1.35 11.88 16.73
C GLY A 326 2.21 13.09 17.06
N LEU A 327 3.51 12.98 16.77
CA LEU A 327 4.49 14.04 17.05
C LEU A 327 4.61 15.02 15.88
N VAL A 328 4.74 16.31 16.20
CA VAL A 328 4.96 17.36 15.20
C VAL A 328 6.22 17.04 14.39
N GLY A 329 6.12 17.19 13.06
CA GLY A 329 7.22 16.92 12.12
C GLY A 329 7.51 15.44 11.85
N LEU A 330 6.89 14.50 12.58
CA LEU A 330 7.11 13.06 12.41
C LEU A 330 5.83 12.32 12.06
N LYS A 331 5.91 11.40 11.09
CA LYS A 331 4.79 10.54 10.75
C LYS A 331 4.77 9.28 11.60
N THR A 332 3.65 8.96 12.25
CA THR A 332 3.54 7.74 13.05
C THR A 332 3.26 6.55 12.13
N HIS A 333 4.23 5.64 11.99
CA HIS A 333 4.10 4.48 11.10
C HIS A 333 4.37 3.13 11.80
N ALA A 334 4.73 3.13 13.09
CA ALA A 334 4.66 1.95 13.93
C ALA A 334 3.24 1.34 13.92
N LYS A 335 3.14 0.01 13.99
CA LYS A 335 1.87 -0.71 14.12
C LYS A 335 1.85 -1.48 15.41
N CYS A 336 1.33 -0.82 16.44
CA CYS A 336 1.26 -1.36 17.78
C CYS A 336 -0.17 -1.27 18.34
N ILE A 337 -0.53 -2.29 19.11
CA ILE A 337 -1.68 -2.29 20.02
C ILE A 337 -1.14 -2.65 21.40
N LEU A 338 -1.54 -1.89 22.42
CA LEU A 338 -1.26 -2.17 23.82
C LEU A 338 -2.58 -2.26 24.59
N VAL A 339 -2.82 -3.40 25.23
CA VAL A 339 -3.99 -3.65 26.05
C VAL A 339 -3.51 -3.89 27.48
N VAL A 340 -4.02 -3.11 28.42
CA VAL A 340 -3.73 -3.29 29.84
C VAL A 340 -4.93 -3.97 30.49
N ARG A 341 -4.73 -5.15 31.06
CA ARG A 341 -5.76 -6.00 31.66
C ARG A 341 -5.43 -6.32 33.10
N ASN A 342 -6.44 -6.23 33.97
CA ASN A 342 -6.33 -6.64 35.37
C ASN A 342 -6.53 -8.15 35.48
N ASP A 343 -5.47 -8.92 35.22
CA ASP A 343 -5.50 -10.36 35.42
C ASP A 343 -5.53 -10.70 36.92
N SER A 344 -5.95 -11.92 37.26
CA SER A 344 -6.11 -12.35 38.66
C SER A 344 -4.83 -12.26 39.50
N ASP A 345 -3.66 -12.31 38.87
CA ASP A 345 -2.34 -12.25 39.51
C ASP A 345 -1.75 -10.83 39.50
N LYS A 346 -1.87 -10.09 38.39
CA LYS A 346 -1.32 -8.74 38.26
C LYS A 346 -1.98 -7.95 37.13
N MET A 347 -1.75 -6.65 37.14
CA MET A 347 -1.91 -5.82 35.95
C MET A 347 -0.92 -6.26 34.88
N ARG A 348 -1.42 -6.65 33.70
CA ARG A 348 -0.62 -7.19 32.61
C ARG A 348 -0.82 -6.41 31.33
N ARG A 349 0.26 -6.26 30.58
CA ARG A 349 0.31 -5.60 29.27
C ARG A 349 0.32 -6.67 28.20
N TYR A 350 -0.69 -6.67 27.34
CA TYR A 350 -0.75 -7.49 26.14
C TYR A 350 -0.47 -6.59 24.94
N VAL A 351 0.54 -6.97 24.17
CA VAL A 351 1.03 -6.20 23.04
C VAL A 351 0.77 -6.97 21.77
N HIS A 352 0.37 -6.27 20.72
CA HIS A 352 0.53 -6.71 19.34
C HIS A 352 1.43 -5.74 18.59
N MET A 353 2.43 -6.25 17.87
CA MET A 353 3.25 -5.49 16.93
C MET A 353 3.20 -6.13 15.55
N GLY A 354 3.00 -5.32 14.50
CA GLY A 354 2.84 -5.79 13.14
C GLY A 354 3.78 -5.13 12.14
N THR A 355 4.07 -5.85 11.05
CA THR A 355 4.74 -5.25 9.86
C THR A 355 3.76 -4.47 8.97
N GLY A 356 2.48 -4.84 9.05
CA GLY A 356 1.35 -4.34 8.27
C GLY A 356 0.44 -3.40 9.04
N ASN A 357 -0.41 -2.66 8.32
CA ASN A 357 -1.43 -1.81 8.92
C ASN A 357 -2.67 -2.60 9.38
N TYR A 358 -3.51 -1.95 10.17
CA TYR A 358 -4.74 -2.52 10.71
C TYR A 358 -5.93 -2.38 9.74
N ASN A 359 -5.76 -2.89 8.51
CA ASN A 359 -6.79 -2.85 7.48
C ASN A 359 -7.09 -4.26 6.95
N SER A 360 -8.30 -4.74 7.24
CA SER A 360 -8.78 -6.09 6.90
C SER A 360 -8.87 -6.36 5.39
N THR A 361 -8.96 -5.31 4.56
CA THR A 361 -8.96 -5.43 3.10
C THR A 361 -7.55 -5.68 2.57
N THR A 362 -6.58 -4.87 2.99
CA THR A 362 -5.18 -5.05 2.56
C THR A 362 -4.56 -6.30 3.16
N ALA A 363 -4.96 -6.72 4.36
CA ALA A 363 -4.51 -7.96 5.00
C ALA A 363 -4.84 -9.24 4.21
N ARG A 364 -5.68 -9.17 3.16
CA ARG A 364 -5.98 -10.30 2.24
C ARG A 364 -5.04 -10.39 1.04
N ILE A 365 -4.31 -9.31 0.76
CA ILE A 365 -3.46 -9.18 -0.44
C ILE A 365 -2.02 -8.80 -0.10
N TYR A 366 -1.75 -8.26 1.09
CA TYR A 366 -0.42 -7.91 1.57
C TYR A 366 0.05 -9.02 2.49
N GLU A 367 1.28 -9.46 2.29
CA GLU A 367 1.94 -10.41 3.19
C GLU A 367 2.53 -9.65 4.38
N ASP A 368 2.14 -10.04 5.59
CA ASP A 368 2.48 -9.33 6.82
C ASP A 368 2.60 -10.30 8.00
N ILE A 369 3.41 -9.91 8.99
CA ILE A 369 3.63 -10.68 10.23
C ILE A 369 3.08 -9.89 11.40
N GLY A 370 2.27 -10.55 12.23
CA GLY A 370 1.75 -10.06 13.49
C GLY A 370 2.34 -10.84 14.66
N PHE A 371 2.81 -10.13 15.69
CA PHE A 371 3.42 -10.72 16.87
C PHE A 371 2.70 -10.25 18.13
N PHE A 372 2.24 -11.20 18.93
CA PHE A 372 1.57 -10.96 20.20
C PHE A 372 2.41 -11.48 21.36
N THR A 373 2.52 -10.66 22.41
CA THR A 373 3.28 -10.99 23.61
C THR A 373 2.67 -10.33 24.84
N CYS A 374 2.97 -10.88 26.01
CA CYS A 374 2.75 -10.23 27.29
C CYS A 374 4.03 -10.21 28.14
N GLU A 375 5.19 -10.20 27.47
CA GLU A 375 6.49 -10.04 28.12
C GLU A 375 6.65 -8.62 28.66
N ASP A 376 7.08 -8.53 29.91
CA ASP A 376 7.09 -7.27 30.66
C ASP A 376 8.04 -6.24 30.01
N ALA A 377 9.20 -6.67 29.48
CA ALA A 377 10.17 -5.77 28.83
C ALA A 377 9.60 -5.11 27.56
N ILE A 378 9.04 -5.91 26.64
CA ILE A 378 8.38 -5.39 25.43
C ILE A 378 7.14 -4.56 25.81
N GLY A 379 6.34 -5.03 26.77
CA GLY A 379 5.19 -4.28 27.27
C GLY A 379 5.57 -2.92 27.87
N SER A 380 6.73 -2.82 28.53
CA SER A 380 7.27 -1.56 29.05
C SER A 380 7.68 -0.62 27.93
N ASP A 381 8.48 -1.08 26.98
CA ASP A 381 8.92 -0.25 25.84
C ASP A 381 7.74 0.27 25.02
N VAL A 382 6.72 -0.57 24.77
CA VAL A 382 5.52 -0.15 24.04
C VAL A 382 4.71 0.87 24.85
N THR A 383 4.70 0.76 26.18
CA THR A 383 4.08 1.78 27.05
C THR A 383 4.79 3.11 26.89
N GLU A 384 6.12 3.11 26.94
CA GLU A 384 6.94 4.31 26.73
C GLU A 384 6.78 4.88 25.32
N LEU A 385 6.70 4.04 24.29
CA LEU A 385 6.41 4.46 22.93
C LEU A 385 5.07 5.21 22.83
N PHE A 386 4.01 4.69 23.45
CA PHE A 386 2.73 5.40 23.46
C PHE A 386 2.79 6.68 24.28
N ASN A 387 3.48 6.69 25.42
CA ASN A 387 3.64 7.90 26.22
C ASN A 387 4.39 8.98 25.44
N TYR A 388 5.42 8.61 24.68
CA TYR A 388 6.14 9.51 23.78
C TYR A 388 5.23 10.04 22.66
N LEU A 389 4.37 9.20 22.07
CA LEU A 389 3.43 9.60 21.01
C LEU A 389 2.26 10.48 21.50
N THR A 390 1.86 10.37 22.77
CA THR A 390 0.70 11.09 23.33
C THR A 390 1.07 12.26 24.25
N GLY A 391 2.32 12.34 24.70
CA GLY A 391 2.76 13.25 25.74
C GLY A 391 3.90 14.16 25.32
N TYR A 392 4.20 15.15 26.16
CA TYR A 392 5.38 15.99 26.03
C TYR A 392 6.55 15.33 26.75
N GLY A 393 7.41 14.64 26.01
CA GLY A 393 8.56 13.92 26.56
C GLY A 393 9.69 13.79 25.56
N HIS A 394 10.90 13.59 26.07
CA HIS A 394 12.03 13.17 25.24
C HIS A 394 11.86 11.70 24.82
N GLU A 395 12.50 11.31 23.73
CA GLU A 395 12.48 9.92 23.28
C GLU A 395 12.98 8.98 24.40
N PRO A 396 12.20 7.95 24.77
CA PRO A 396 12.58 7.00 25.81
C PRO A 396 13.82 6.18 25.44
N ASP A 397 14.58 5.76 26.44
CA ASP A 397 15.58 4.72 26.24
C ASP A 397 14.90 3.34 26.28
N TYR A 398 14.66 2.77 25.11
CA TYR A 398 14.00 1.48 24.97
C TYR A 398 14.93 0.33 25.37
N GLN A 399 14.43 -0.65 26.12
CA GLN A 399 15.26 -1.79 26.54
C GLN A 399 15.48 -2.78 25.40
N THR A 400 14.45 -3.01 24.59
CA THR A 400 14.32 -4.11 23.63
C THR A 400 13.94 -3.62 22.23
N LEU A 401 13.05 -2.64 22.12
CA LEU A 401 12.61 -2.11 20.83
C LEU A 401 13.69 -1.26 20.16
N LEU A 402 13.77 -1.34 18.83
CA LEU A 402 14.53 -0.41 18.02
C LEU A 402 13.56 0.58 17.37
N VAL A 403 13.62 1.83 17.80
CA VAL A 403 12.64 2.87 17.42
C VAL A 403 13.32 3.99 16.63
N ALA A 404 12.66 4.42 15.56
CA ALA A 404 13.03 5.59 14.78
C ALA A 404 12.37 6.85 15.39
N PRO A 405 12.99 8.03 15.30
CA PRO A 405 14.09 8.33 14.39
C PRO A 405 15.51 8.23 14.96
N HIS A 406 15.70 8.23 16.28
CA HIS A 406 17.06 8.45 16.81
C HIS A 406 17.90 7.17 16.92
N ARG A 407 17.30 6.06 17.37
CA ARG A 407 18.07 4.85 17.68
C ARG A 407 18.14 3.84 16.54
N LEU A 408 17.07 3.70 15.77
CA LEU A 408 16.92 2.62 14.80
C LEU A 408 18.06 2.54 13.77
N ARG A 409 18.44 3.66 13.13
CA ARG A 409 19.50 3.66 12.11
C ARG A 409 20.82 3.15 12.71
N ASN A 410 21.24 3.74 13.83
CA ASN A 410 22.52 3.42 14.45
C ASN A 410 22.53 1.97 14.92
N SER A 411 21.46 1.48 15.54
CA SER A 411 21.38 0.07 15.95
C SER A 411 21.44 -0.91 14.78
N ILE A 412 20.87 -0.59 13.62
CA ILE A 412 21.01 -1.42 12.42
C ILE A 412 22.45 -1.40 11.89
N VAL A 413 23.09 -0.23 11.87
CA VAL A 413 24.50 -0.10 11.47
C VAL A 413 25.40 -0.89 12.41
N ASP A 414 25.19 -0.78 13.73
CA ASP A 414 25.95 -1.53 14.74
C ASP A 414 25.80 -3.05 14.56
N LEU A 415 24.61 -3.54 14.20
CA LEU A 415 24.38 -4.95 13.90
C LEU A 415 25.11 -5.39 12.61
N ILE A 416 25.15 -4.55 11.58
CA ILE A 416 25.91 -4.82 10.35
C ILE A 416 27.42 -4.83 10.63
N ASP A 417 27.91 -3.83 11.38
CA ASP A 417 29.31 -3.72 11.75
C ASP A 417 29.71 -4.88 12.68
N LYS A 418 28.82 -5.37 13.54
CA LYS A 418 29.03 -6.60 14.33
C LYS A 418 29.22 -7.81 13.42
N GLU A 419 28.35 -8.06 12.45
CA GLU A 419 28.52 -9.16 11.48
C GLU A 419 29.82 -9.04 10.69
N THR A 420 30.24 -7.81 10.38
CA THR A 420 31.50 -7.52 9.69
C THR A 420 32.70 -8.11 10.43
N THR A 421 32.67 -8.16 11.76
CA THR A 421 33.76 -8.75 12.58
C THR A 421 33.92 -10.26 12.39
N PHE A 422 32.91 -10.96 11.84
CA PHE A 422 32.94 -12.40 11.56
C PHE A 422 33.40 -12.72 10.13
N GLY A 423 33.61 -11.71 9.28
CA GLY A 423 34.08 -11.89 7.90
C GLY A 423 33.25 -12.91 7.11
N VAL A 424 33.88 -13.96 6.59
CA VAL A 424 33.22 -15.02 5.79
C VAL A 424 32.16 -15.84 6.53
N ASP A 425 32.24 -15.87 7.86
CA ASP A 425 31.26 -16.54 8.72
C ASP A 425 30.05 -15.64 9.03
N GLY A 426 30.18 -14.33 8.81
CA GLY A 426 29.08 -13.37 9.00
C GLY A 426 27.99 -13.57 7.96
N ARG A 427 26.72 -13.51 8.39
CA ARG A 427 25.56 -13.56 7.49
C ARG A 427 24.48 -12.55 7.86
N ILE A 428 23.95 -11.89 6.84
CA ILE A 428 22.85 -10.93 6.96
C ILE A 428 21.75 -11.31 5.96
N THR A 429 20.51 -11.41 6.42
CA THR A 429 19.35 -11.54 5.53
C THR A 429 18.33 -10.46 5.86
N MET A 430 17.94 -9.65 4.86
CA MET A 430 16.94 -8.61 5.01
C MET A 430 15.80 -8.80 4.01
N LYS A 431 14.56 -8.89 4.49
CA LYS A 431 13.34 -8.74 3.68
C LYS A 431 12.76 -7.38 3.97
N ILE A 432 12.63 -6.53 2.97
CA ILE A 432 12.17 -5.14 3.10
C ILE A 432 11.39 -4.70 1.87
N ASN A 433 10.60 -3.64 2.00
CA ASN A 433 9.91 -3.10 0.84
C ASN A 433 10.80 -2.16 0.04
N SER A 434 11.73 -1.45 0.70
CA SER A 434 12.64 -0.53 0.02
C SER A 434 13.92 -0.28 0.81
N ILE A 435 15.00 0.03 0.09
CA ILE A 435 16.28 0.48 0.64
C ILE A 435 16.82 1.66 -0.18
N SER A 436 17.09 2.77 0.50
CA SER A 436 17.69 3.97 -0.09
C SER A 436 18.56 4.79 0.88
N ASP A 437 18.63 4.40 2.16
CA ASP A 437 19.46 5.10 3.15
C ASP A 437 20.95 4.89 2.86
N LYS A 438 21.67 6.00 2.66
CA LYS A 438 23.09 5.99 2.30
C LYS A 438 23.95 5.32 3.37
N THR A 439 23.72 5.65 4.65
CA THR A 439 24.54 5.15 5.76
C THR A 439 24.41 3.65 5.92
N VAL A 440 23.19 3.11 5.84
CA VAL A 440 22.95 1.66 5.88
C VAL A 440 23.56 0.97 4.67
N ILE A 441 23.41 1.53 3.46
CA ILE A 441 24.00 0.97 2.23
C ILE A 441 25.53 0.93 2.31
N GLU A 442 26.16 1.99 2.80
CA GLU A 442 27.62 2.04 2.98
C GLU A 442 28.09 1.01 4.02
N ALA A 443 27.34 0.79 5.09
CA ALA A 443 27.63 -0.27 6.06
C ALA A 443 27.57 -1.68 5.43
N LEU A 444 26.56 -1.94 4.61
CA LEU A 444 26.43 -3.22 3.88
C LEU A 444 27.60 -3.44 2.91
N TYR A 445 28.08 -2.39 2.22
CA TYR A 445 29.28 -2.51 1.38
C TYR A 445 30.54 -2.81 2.19
N ARG A 446 30.73 -2.18 3.35
CA ARG A 446 31.85 -2.52 4.26
C ARG A 446 31.79 -3.97 4.71
N ALA A 447 30.61 -4.45 5.11
CA ALA A 447 30.39 -5.83 5.51
C ALA A 447 30.71 -6.80 4.35
N SER A 448 30.23 -6.51 3.13
CA SER A 448 30.58 -7.27 1.93
C SER A 448 32.09 -7.32 1.70
N GLY A 449 32.80 -6.20 1.86
CA GLY A 449 34.25 -6.13 1.71
C GLY A 449 35.02 -6.99 2.73
N ALA A 450 34.44 -7.28 3.88
CA ALA A 450 35.00 -8.21 4.87
C ALA A 450 34.68 -9.70 4.60
N GLY A 451 33.85 -9.99 3.59
CA GLY A 451 33.44 -11.35 3.22
C GLY A 451 32.06 -11.78 3.73
N VAL A 452 31.34 -10.91 4.44
CA VAL A 452 30.00 -11.21 5.00
C VAL A 452 29.04 -11.54 3.86
N GLN A 453 28.31 -12.65 3.99
CA GLN A 453 27.31 -13.05 3.01
C GLN A 453 25.97 -12.34 3.27
N ILE A 454 25.51 -11.54 2.31
CA ILE A 454 24.36 -10.66 2.48
C ILE A 454 23.28 -11.02 1.45
N GLN A 455 22.08 -11.33 1.93
CA GLN A 455 20.89 -11.61 1.12
C GLN A 455 19.83 -10.53 1.36
N ILE A 456 19.38 -9.86 0.31
CA ILE A 456 18.33 -8.83 0.41
C ILE A 456 17.16 -9.21 -0.49
N ILE A 457 15.99 -9.35 0.10
CA ILE A 457 14.71 -9.48 -0.61
C ILE A 457 14.05 -8.10 -0.59
N VAL A 458 14.01 -7.44 -1.74
CA VAL A 458 13.43 -6.10 -1.90
C VAL A 458 12.47 -6.06 -3.08
N ARG A 459 11.21 -5.69 -2.80
CA ARG A 459 10.16 -5.65 -3.83
C ARG A 459 9.93 -4.29 -4.48
N GLY A 460 10.47 -3.22 -3.88
CA GLY A 460 10.25 -1.82 -4.29
C GLY A 460 11.55 -1.11 -4.65
N ILE A 461 11.76 0.08 -4.09
CA ILE A 461 12.92 0.91 -4.38
C ILE A 461 14.19 0.25 -3.84
N CYS A 462 15.22 0.11 -4.67
CA CYS A 462 16.54 -0.34 -4.25
C CYS A 462 17.60 0.60 -4.83
N CYS A 463 18.30 1.35 -3.99
CA CYS A 463 19.45 2.17 -4.38
C CYS A 463 20.80 1.46 -4.14
N LEU A 464 20.78 0.25 -3.58
CA LEU A 464 21.96 -0.59 -3.42
C LEU A 464 22.29 -1.26 -4.76
N ARG A 465 23.58 -1.34 -5.10
CA ARG A 465 24.10 -2.08 -6.25
C ARG A 465 24.71 -3.40 -5.77
N ALA A 466 24.21 -4.52 -6.26
CA ALA A 466 24.65 -5.86 -5.87
C ALA A 466 25.65 -6.44 -6.86
N GLY A 467 26.58 -7.27 -6.40
CA GLY A 467 27.51 -8.02 -7.26
C GLY A 467 28.58 -7.18 -7.98
N VAL A 468 28.88 -5.97 -7.50
CA VAL A 468 29.93 -5.12 -8.09
C VAL A 468 31.29 -5.52 -7.53
N ASP A 469 32.23 -5.86 -8.42
CA ASP A 469 33.62 -6.22 -8.07
C ASP A 469 34.27 -5.16 -7.17
N GLY A 470 34.95 -5.62 -6.11
CA GLY A 470 35.60 -4.78 -5.09
C GLY A 470 34.66 -3.95 -4.20
N MET A 471 33.33 -4.10 -4.31
CA MET A 471 32.35 -3.30 -3.57
C MET A 471 31.23 -4.12 -2.92
N SER A 472 30.57 -4.99 -3.68
CA SER A 472 29.34 -5.69 -3.26
C SER A 472 29.24 -7.13 -3.76
N GLU A 473 30.38 -7.79 -4.00
CA GLU A 473 30.46 -9.16 -4.50
C GLU A 473 29.72 -10.19 -3.63
N ASN A 474 29.65 -9.94 -2.31
CA ASN A 474 29.00 -10.82 -1.35
C ASN A 474 27.54 -10.41 -1.06
N ILE A 475 27.00 -9.43 -1.79
CA ILE A 475 25.61 -9.00 -1.69
C ILE A 475 24.81 -9.55 -2.85
N ARG A 476 23.77 -10.34 -2.54
CA ARG A 476 22.73 -10.74 -3.50
C ARG A 476 21.44 -10.02 -3.18
N VAL A 477 20.84 -9.41 -4.19
CA VAL A 477 19.56 -8.72 -4.08
C VAL A 477 18.58 -9.39 -5.05
N ARG A 478 17.41 -9.78 -4.53
CA ARG A 478 16.32 -10.34 -5.33
C ARG A 478 14.98 -9.70 -5.01
N SER A 479 14.05 -9.79 -5.96
CA SER A 479 12.67 -9.33 -5.85
C SER A 479 11.71 -10.48 -6.14
N ILE A 480 10.76 -10.68 -5.22
CA ILE A 480 9.70 -11.68 -5.33
C ILE A 480 8.41 -10.95 -5.70
N LEU A 481 7.90 -11.25 -6.90
CA LEU A 481 6.65 -10.70 -7.41
C LEU A 481 5.69 -11.85 -7.67
N GLY A 482 4.58 -11.87 -6.93
CA GLY A 482 3.61 -12.94 -6.98
C GLY A 482 2.18 -12.45 -6.84
N ARG A 483 1.30 -13.38 -6.44
CA ARG A 483 -0.12 -13.12 -6.17
C ARG A 483 -0.30 -12.14 -5.02
N TYR A 484 0.44 -12.34 -3.94
CA TYR A 484 0.46 -11.45 -2.79
C TYR A 484 1.52 -10.39 -2.97
N LEU A 485 1.27 -9.26 -2.35
CA LEU A 485 2.21 -8.17 -2.28
C LEU A 485 3.10 -8.39 -1.06
N GLU A 486 4.34 -8.83 -1.30
CA GLU A 486 5.36 -8.97 -0.25
C GLU A 486 5.44 -7.67 0.55
N HIS A 487 5.11 -7.67 1.84
CA HIS A 487 5.05 -6.41 2.60
C HIS A 487 5.73 -6.48 3.97
N SER A 488 5.92 -7.67 4.54
CA SER A 488 6.60 -7.82 5.83
C SER A 488 8.06 -7.36 5.75
N ARG A 489 8.54 -6.78 6.86
CA ARG A 489 9.96 -6.48 7.05
C ARG A 489 10.53 -7.43 8.08
N ILE A 490 11.58 -8.15 7.69
CA ILE A 490 12.27 -9.15 8.49
C ILE A 490 13.76 -8.88 8.37
N TYR A 491 14.45 -8.77 9.49
CA TYR A 491 15.91 -8.63 9.52
C TYR A 491 16.49 -9.79 10.31
N ARG A 492 17.51 -10.44 9.75
CA ARG A 492 18.21 -11.55 10.38
C ARG A 492 19.71 -11.28 10.35
N PHE A 493 20.31 -11.32 11.53
CA PHE A 493 21.76 -11.22 11.73
C PHE A 493 22.22 -12.51 12.44
N GLU A 494 23.13 -13.27 11.84
CA GLU A 494 23.57 -14.60 12.34
C GLU A 494 24.11 -14.57 13.77
N HIS A 495 24.77 -13.48 14.13
CA HIS A 495 25.44 -13.25 15.41
C HIS A 495 24.93 -11.99 16.11
N GLY A 496 23.75 -11.49 15.73
CA GLY A 496 23.23 -10.21 16.20
C GLY A 496 22.77 -10.20 17.67
N TYR A 497 22.49 -11.35 18.27
CA TYR A 497 21.93 -11.44 19.61
C TYR A 497 22.99 -11.70 20.69
N GLU A 498 22.54 -11.85 21.94
CA GLU A 498 23.37 -12.26 23.07
C GLU A 498 24.07 -13.60 22.77
N ASN A 499 25.30 -13.76 23.27
CA ASN A 499 26.14 -14.94 23.03
C ASN A 499 26.36 -15.29 21.54
N ASN A 500 26.26 -14.28 20.66
CA ASN A 500 26.36 -14.43 19.21
C ASN A 500 25.31 -15.39 18.62
N GLU A 501 24.13 -15.48 19.24
CA GLU A 501 22.99 -16.18 18.63
C GLU A 501 22.35 -15.36 17.49
N PRO A 502 21.59 -16.01 16.59
CA PRO A 502 20.82 -15.32 15.58
C PRO A 502 19.78 -14.36 16.16
N LEU A 503 19.79 -13.13 15.66
CA LEU A 503 18.79 -12.11 15.94
C LEU A 503 17.81 -12.00 14.78
N HIS A 504 16.52 -12.19 15.07
CA HIS A 504 15.44 -11.88 14.13
C HIS A 504 14.66 -10.66 14.62
N LEU A 505 14.51 -9.66 13.75
CA LEU A 505 13.68 -8.49 14.00
C LEU A 505 12.53 -8.46 13.00
N ILE A 506 11.35 -8.04 13.45
CA ILE A 506 10.24 -7.67 12.58
C ILE A 506 9.72 -6.29 12.95
N GLY A 507 9.05 -5.62 12.02
CA GLY A 507 8.32 -4.40 12.34
C GLY A 507 8.01 -3.54 11.13
N SER A 508 7.85 -2.24 11.35
CA SER A 508 7.26 -1.34 10.36
C SER A 508 8.27 -0.64 9.44
N ALA A 509 9.54 -0.58 9.84
CA ALA A 509 10.57 0.20 9.17
C ALA A 509 11.12 -0.48 7.91
N ASP A 510 11.23 0.31 6.84
CA ASP A 510 12.13 0.06 5.71
C ASP A 510 13.45 0.84 5.91
N MET A 511 14.45 0.57 5.08
CA MET A 511 15.76 1.25 5.13
C MET A 511 15.83 2.46 4.20
N MET A 512 14.93 3.43 4.40
CA MET A 512 14.91 4.70 3.65
C MET A 512 15.05 5.88 4.62
N GLY A 513 15.68 6.98 4.19
CA GLY A 513 15.84 8.18 5.03
C GLY A 513 14.53 8.68 5.67
N ARG A 514 13.42 8.71 4.90
CA ARG A 514 12.12 9.09 5.45
C ARG A 514 11.56 8.16 6.54
N ASN A 515 11.97 6.88 6.58
CA ASN A 515 11.58 5.94 7.62
C ASN A 515 12.45 6.06 8.86
N LEU A 516 13.72 6.39 8.65
CA LEU A 516 14.71 6.48 9.72
C LEU A 516 14.76 7.87 10.37
N ASP A 517 14.39 8.94 9.66
CA ASP A 517 14.46 10.32 10.18
C ASP A 517 13.08 10.97 10.35
N GLY A 518 12.16 10.74 9.40
CA GLY A 518 10.89 11.45 9.30
C GLY A 518 9.69 10.70 9.87
N ARG A 519 9.91 9.57 10.56
CA ARG A 519 8.86 8.69 11.06
C ARG A 519 9.20 8.11 12.42
N VAL A 520 8.13 7.85 13.18
CA VAL A 520 8.18 6.91 14.31
C VAL A 520 7.88 5.52 13.77
N GLU A 521 8.91 4.69 13.69
CA GLU A 521 8.88 3.29 13.29
C GLU A 521 9.38 2.42 14.45
N ALA A 522 8.97 1.16 14.53
CA ALA A 522 9.46 0.25 15.56
C ALA A 522 9.78 -1.13 14.98
N LEU A 523 10.91 -1.70 15.40
CA LEU A 523 11.26 -3.10 15.24
C LEU A 523 11.30 -3.80 16.60
N VAL A 524 10.88 -5.06 16.62
CA VAL A 524 10.86 -5.91 17.82
C VAL A 524 11.68 -7.19 17.56
N PRO A 525 12.55 -7.60 18.50
CA PRO A 525 13.25 -8.87 18.42
C PRO A 525 12.33 -10.05 18.74
N LEU A 526 12.46 -11.12 17.96
CA LEU A 526 11.80 -12.39 18.23
C LEU A 526 12.81 -13.38 18.83
N THR A 527 12.66 -13.64 20.12
CA THR A 527 13.58 -14.49 20.89
C THR A 527 13.14 -15.94 20.95
N HIS A 528 11.84 -16.20 20.83
CA HIS A 528 11.31 -17.55 20.95
C HIS A 528 11.78 -18.47 19.79
N PRO A 529 12.39 -19.64 20.06
CA PRO A 529 13.00 -20.48 19.02
C PRO A 529 12.06 -20.89 17.89
N LYS A 530 10.78 -21.17 18.20
CA LYS A 530 9.77 -21.50 17.16
C LYS A 530 9.45 -20.33 16.24
N HIS A 531 9.56 -19.08 16.71
CA HIS A 531 9.33 -17.89 15.89
C HIS A 531 10.54 -17.61 15.00
N ARG A 532 11.76 -17.75 15.55
CA ARG A 532 13.00 -17.68 14.76
C ARG A 532 13.00 -18.71 13.63
N MET A 533 12.69 -19.98 13.94
CA MET A 533 12.54 -21.05 12.95
C MET A 533 11.47 -20.75 11.89
N TRP A 534 10.34 -20.16 12.30
CA TRP A 534 9.29 -19.75 11.37
C TRP A 534 9.82 -18.72 10.37
N LEU A 535 10.49 -17.66 10.85
CA LEU A 535 11.09 -16.63 10.00
C LEU A 535 12.21 -17.19 9.11
N ASP A 536 13.05 -18.09 9.63
CA ASP A 536 14.07 -18.78 8.83
C ASP A 536 13.45 -19.60 7.70
N LYS A 537 12.30 -20.24 7.93
CA LYS A 537 11.56 -20.95 6.87
C LYS A 537 10.98 -20.00 5.85
N VAL A 538 10.40 -18.87 6.28
CA VAL A 538 9.91 -17.82 5.38
C VAL A 538 11.04 -17.31 4.50
N LEU A 539 12.14 -16.86 5.10
CA LEU A 539 13.32 -16.39 4.36
C LEU A 539 13.88 -17.47 3.44
N GLY A 540 13.95 -18.72 3.91
CA GLY A 540 14.39 -19.88 3.13
C GLY A 540 13.59 -20.09 1.84
N TYR A 541 12.26 -19.94 1.87
CA TYR A 541 11.44 -20.01 0.66
C TYR A 541 11.67 -18.84 -0.31
N LEU A 542 12.00 -17.67 0.21
CA LEU A 542 12.21 -16.45 -0.60
C LEU A 542 13.61 -16.40 -1.23
N VAL A 543 14.61 -17.04 -0.60
CA VAL A 543 15.98 -17.14 -1.13
C VAL A 543 16.25 -18.46 -1.88
N ASP A 544 15.23 -19.31 -2.03
CA ASP A 544 15.31 -20.54 -2.82
C ASP A 544 15.53 -20.20 -4.31
N ASP A 545 16.65 -20.66 -4.89
CA ASP A 545 16.99 -20.40 -6.29
C ASP A 545 16.05 -21.11 -7.29
N GLU A 546 15.30 -22.12 -6.83
CA GLU A 546 14.25 -22.73 -7.66
C GLU A 546 13.01 -21.83 -7.81
N ALA A 547 12.78 -20.93 -6.84
CA ALA A 547 11.62 -20.07 -6.85
C ALA A 547 11.69 -19.03 -7.97
N ALA A 548 10.55 -18.63 -8.53
CA ALA A 548 10.50 -17.56 -9.51
C ALA A 548 10.81 -16.20 -8.84
N HIS A 549 11.86 -15.53 -9.30
CA HIS A 549 12.30 -14.24 -8.75
C HIS A 549 12.97 -13.38 -9.82
N PHE A 550 13.32 -12.14 -9.45
CA PHE A 550 14.20 -11.29 -10.24
C PHE A 550 15.47 -11.00 -9.44
N ASP A 551 16.63 -11.21 -10.03
CA ASP A 551 17.92 -10.85 -9.46
C ASP A 551 18.36 -9.48 -9.95
N LEU A 552 18.96 -8.69 -9.06
CA LEU A 552 19.62 -7.44 -9.42
C LEU A 552 21.06 -7.74 -9.84
N SER A 553 21.38 -7.43 -11.11
CA SER A 553 22.71 -7.60 -11.68
C SER A 553 23.62 -6.40 -11.37
N ALA A 554 24.93 -6.58 -11.53
CA ALA A 554 25.95 -5.55 -11.24
C ALA A 554 25.80 -4.27 -12.09
N ASP A 555 25.22 -4.40 -13.28
CA ASP A 555 24.88 -3.29 -14.19
C ASP A 555 23.56 -2.58 -13.82
N ASN A 556 22.95 -2.94 -12.69
CA ASN A 556 21.67 -2.43 -12.18
C ASN A 556 20.44 -2.88 -13.00
N SER A 557 20.57 -3.90 -13.84
CA SER A 557 19.44 -4.54 -14.52
C SER A 557 18.78 -5.61 -13.64
N TRP A 558 17.46 -5.77 -13.79
CA TRP A 558 16.71 -6.85 -13.13
C TRP A 558 16.50 -8.00 -14.11
N VAL A 559 17.04 -9.17 -13.79
CA VAL A 559 16.95 -10.37 -14.64
C VAL A 559 16.03 -11.37 -13.98
N ARG A 560 15.06 -11.88 -14.73
CA ARG A 560 14.17 -12.94 -14.23
C ARG A 560 14.96 -14.25 -14.08
N ALA A 561 14.92 -14.81 -12.89
CA ALA A 561 15.57 -16.08 -12.52
C ALA A 561 14.53 -17.10 -12.00
N GLY A 562 14.97 -18.35 -11.82
CA GLY A 562 14.14 -19.51 -11.50
C GLY A 562 13.96 -20.49 -12.67
N ALA A 563 13.55 -21.73 -12.37
CA ALA A 563 13.54 -22.82 -13.34
C ALA A 563 12.59 -22.57 -14.55
N PRO A 564 13.07 -22.67 -15.81
CA PRO A 564 12.20 -22.62 -16.99
C PRO A 564 11.19 -23.78 -16.98
N GLY A 565 9.90 -23.48 -17.07
CA GLY A 565 8.84 -24.49 -17.27
C GLY A 565 8.20 -25.07 -16.00
N LEU A 566 8.78 -24.85 -14.81
CA LEU A 566 8.17 -25.14 -13.51
C LEU A 566 8.52 -23.98 -12.57
N THR A 567 7.75 -22.90 -12.62
CA THR A 567 7.92 -21.81 -11.66
C THR A 567 7.38 -22.25 -10.31
N VAL A 568 8.27 -22.80 -9.48
CA VAL A 568 8.05 -22.86 -8.05
C VAL A 568 7.68 -21.45 -7.58
N ASP A 569 6.47 -21.31 -7.07
CA ASP A 569 5.98 -20.06 -6.49
C ASP A 569 6.30 -20.10 -4.99
N ALA A 570 7.20 -19.21 -4.55
CA ALA A 570 7.59 -19.09 -3.15
C ALA A 570 6.37 -18.83 -2.25
N GLN A 571 5.42 -18.01 -2.71
CA GLN A 571 4.21 -17.70 -1.95
C GLN A 571 3.29 -18.92 -1.84
N ARG A 572 3.28 -19.78 -2.87
CA ARG A 572 2.54 -21.04 -2.83
C ARG A 572 3.18 -22.04 -1.89
N LYS A 573 4.51 -22.26 -1.99
CA LYS A 573 5.27 -23.13 -1.07
C LYS A 573 5.05 -22.69 0.38
N LEU A 574 5.14 -21.40 0.62
CA LEU A 574 4.89 -20.78 1.92
C LEU A 574 3.45 -21.02 2.39
N HIS A 575 2.44 -20.75 1.56
CA HIS A 575 1.04 -20.99 1.92
C HIS A 575 0.78 -22.46 2.28
N ASP A 576 1.23 -23.40 1.44
CA ASP A 576 1.04 -24.83 1.67
C ASP A 576 1.74 -25.28 2.97
N TRP A 577 2.92 -24.73 3.27
CA TRP A 577 3.63 -25.00 4.53
C TRP A 577 2.91 -24.43 5.75
N VAL A 578 2.40 -23.20 5.69
CA VAL A 578 1.60 -22.60 6.77
C VAL A 578 0.36 -23.45 7.03
N VAL A 579 -0.37 -23.82 5.97
CA VAL A 579 -1.57 -24.67 6.06
C VAL A 579 -1.25 -26.00 6.73
N GLN A 580 -0.20 -26.69 6.28
CA GLN A 580 0.21 -27.97 6.88
C GLN A 580 0.65 -27.84 8.34
N THR A 581 1.20 -26.70 8.73
CA THR A 581 1.67 -26.47 10.10
C THR A 581 0.52 -26.18 11.06
N GLN A 582 -0.53 -25.48 10.60
CA GLN A 582 -1.68 -25.14 11.45
C GLN A 582 -2.72 -26.27 11.60
N VAL A 583 -2.72 -27.25 10.69
CA VAL A 583 -3.66 -28.41 10.74
C VAL A 583 -3.13 -29.57 11.62
N ARG A 584 -1.87 -29.49 12.06
CA ARG A 584 -1.25 -30.46 13.00
C ARG A 584 -1.47 -30.02 14.44
#